data_AF-A0A645D3X4-F1
#
_entry.id   AF-A0A645D3X4-F1
#
_cell.length_a   1.000
_cell.length_b   1.000
_cell.length_c   1.000
_cell.angle_alpha   90.00
_cell.angle_beta   90.00
_cell.angle_gamma   90.00
#
_symmetry.space_group_name_H-M   'P 1'
#
loop_
_entity.id
_entity.type
_entity.pdbx_description
1 polymer ?
#
loop_
_entity_poly.entity_id
_entity_poly.type
_entity_poly.pdbx_seq_one_letter_code
_entity_poly.pdbx_strand_id
1 'polypeptide(L)'
;MLAPETNVVQIMINHMSAERLENLDPKREALELGRELYGAAKSTLSLPGQALDLLRMTVKGQTKINLEITGSEEPLNTIDQMVNKIVKCIIAAALLIGSSFISTTNMEPKLLGIPALGTIGYIVALILGANLIYSIHKKKKEINK
;
A
#
# COMPACT_ATOMS: atom_id res chain seq x y z
N MET A 1 40.24 -20.81 -33.64
CA MET A 1 41.43 -21.61 -33.27
C MET A 1 42.43 -20.59 -32.73
N LEU A 2 42.69 -20.43 -31.43
CA LEU A 2 42.89 -21.41 -30.36
C LEU A 2 42.53 -20.74 -29.01
N ALA A 3 41.63 -21.33 -28.23
CA ALA A 3 41.74 -21.28 -26.75
C ALA A 3 42.85 -22.29 -26.37
N PRO A 4 43.62 -22.17 -25.26
CA PRO A 4 43.18 -21.89 -23.88
C PRO A 4 43.97 -20.72 -23.22
N GLU A 5 43.42 -20.03 -22.23
CA GLU A 5 43.66 -20.29 -20.81
C GLU A 5 45.14 -20.49 -20.45
N THR A 6 45.54 -19.72 -19.43
CA THR A 6 46.65 -20.01 -18.52
C THR A 6 48.03 -19.98 -19.22
N ASN A 7 48.96 -19.10 -18.87
CA ASN A 7 49.35 -19.00 -17.48
C ASN A 7 50.49 -17.98 -17.28
N VAL A 8 50.24 -16.68 -17.52
CA VAL A 8 51.07 -15.62 -16.90
C VAL A 8 51.09 -15.80 -15.38
N VAL A 9 49.96 -16.30 -14.87
CA VAL A 9 49.81 -16.84 -13.52
C VAL A 9 50.71 -18.09 -13.27
N GLN A 10 51.12 -18.95 -14.22
CA GLN A 10 52.09 -20.04 -13.99
C GLN A 10 53.46 -19.45 -14.00
N ILE A 11 53.75 -18.47 -14.87
CA ILE A 11 55.09 -17.89 -14.87
C ILE A 11 55.29 -17.20 -13.51
N MET A 12 54.25 -16.53 -13.00
CA MET A 12 54.20 -15.96 -11.66
C MET A 12 54.20 -17.03 -10.56
N ILE A 13 53.41 -18.10 -10.67
CA ILE A 13 53.36 -19.21 -9.70
C ILE A 13 54.68 -19.98 -9.70
N ASN A 14 55.29 -20.26 -10.84
CA ASN A 14 56.52 -21.06 -10.98
C ASN A 14 57.75 -20.24 -10.57
N HIS A 15 57.72 -18.90 -10.71
CA HIS A 15 58.77 -18.00 -10.22
C HIS A 15 58.58 -17.62 -8.74
N MET A 16 57.34 -17.47 -8.25
CA MET A 16 57.06 -17.28 -6.82
C MET A 16 57.20 -18.58 -6.02
N SER A 17 56.90 -19.74 -6.60
CA SER A 17 57.02 -21.03 -5.91
C SER A 17 58.47 -21.51 -5.84
N ALA A 18 59.31 -21.28 -6.86
CA ALA A 18 60.70 -21.75 -6.81
C ALA A 18 61.55 -21.05 -5.72
N GLU A 19 61.21 -19.83 -5.32
CA GLU A 19 61.98 -19.06 -4.33
C GLU A 19 61.27 -18.90 -2.97
N ARG A 20 59.93 -19.05 -2.92
CA ARG A 20 59.14 -19.00 -1.67
C ARG A 20 59.00 -20.36 -0.99
N LEU A 21 59.07 -21.48 -1.73
CA LEU A 21 58.81 -22.83 -1.19
C LEU A 21 59.88 -23.31 -0.19
N GLU A 22 61.08 -22.72 -0.19
CA GLU A 22 62.14 -23.10 0.76
C GLU A 22 62.03 -22.39 2.12
N ASN A 23 61.21 -21.33 2.23
CA ASN A 23 61.02 -20.54 3.47
C ASN A 23 59.54 -20.33 3.87
N LEU A 24 58.60 -21.11 3.34
CA LEU A 24 57.24 -21.17 3.87
C LEU A 24 57.30 -21.81 5.26
N ASP A 25 57.51 -20.99 6.29
CA ASP A 25 57.35 -21.38 7.69
C ASP A 25 55.84 -21.46 7.96
N PRO A 26 55.22 -22.66 7.92
CA PRO A 26 53.77 -22.81 7.95
C PRO A 26 53.17 -22.29 9.25
N LYS A 27 53.98 -22.15 10.30
CA LYS A 27 53.59 -21.55 11.58
C LYS A 27 53.39 -20.04 11.47
N ARG A 28 54.19 -19.34 10.67
CA ARG A 28 54.07 -17.89 10.48
C ARG A 28 52.88 -17.54 9.62
N GLU A 29 52.65 -18.28 8.55
CA GLU A 29 51.53 -18.06 7.64
C GLU A 29 50.18 -18.35 8.33
N ALA A 30 50.10 -19.43 9.12
CA ALA A 30 48.91 -19.72 9.94
C ALA A 30 48.64 -18.64 11.01
N LEU A 31 49.70 -18.04 11.58
CA LEU A 31 49.58 -16.97 12.57
C LEU A 31 49.12 -15.64 11.94
N GLU A 32 49.62 -15.31 10.75
CA GLU A 32 49.16 -14.16 9.96
C GLU A 32 47.70 -14.31 9.53
N LEU A 33 47.33 -15.47 8.99
CA LEU A 33 45.94 -15.80 8.66
C LEU A 33 45.04 -15.72 9.89
N GLY A 34 45.47 -16.24 11.04
CA GLY A 34 44.72 -16.14 12.29
C GLY A 34 44.50 -14.70 12.74
N ARG A 35 45.50 -13.82 12.59
CA ARG A 35 45.40 -12.40 12.90
C ARG A 35 44.47 -11.65 11.94
N GLU A 36 44.55 -11.93 10.64
CA GLU A 36 43.66 -11.35 9.64
C GLU A 36 42.21 -11.78 9.85
N LEU A 37 41.98 -13.07 10.11
CA LEU A 37 40.65 -13.59 10.41
C LEU A 37 40.08 -12.98 11.69
N TYR A 38 40.90 -12.79 12.73
CA TYR A 38 40.47 -12.13 13.96
C TYR A 38 40.13 -10.64 13.73
N GLY A 39 40.94 -9.94 12.93
CA GLY A 39 40.68 -8.56 12.51
C GLY A 39 39.39 -8.42 11.69
N ALA A 40 39.16 -9.33 10.75
CA ALA A 40 37.95 -9.39 9.93
C ALA A 40 36.70 -9.73 10.76
N ALA A 41 36.78 -10.68 11.68
CA ALA A 41 35.69 -11.03 12.59
C ALA A 41 35.31 -9.85 13.49
N LYS A 42 36.30 -9.15 14.06
CA LYS A 42 36.09 -7.97 14.89
C LYS A 42 35.45 -6.81 14.11
N SER A 43 35.86 -6.60 12.86
CA SER A 43 35.31 -5.57 11.98
C SER A 43 33.88 -5.89 11.51
N THR A 44 33.57 -7.18 11.33
CA THR A 44 32.22 -7.66 11.00
C THR A 44 31.27 -7.54 12.19
N LEU A 45 31.76 -7.75 13.42
CA LEU A 45 30.96 -7.58 14.64
C LEU A 45 30.64 -6.12 14.98
N SER A 46 31.41 -5.13 14.48
CA SER A 46 31.18 -3.70 14.73
C SER A 46 30.32 -3.00 13.67
N LEU A 47 30.15 -3.61 12.49
CA LEU A 47 29.27 -3.14 11.42
C LEU A 47 27.74 -3.37 11.60
N PRO A 48 27.22 -4.30 12.42
CA PRO A 48 25.80 -4.63 12.38
C PRO A 48 24.93 -3.50 12.92
N GLY A 49 25.44 -2.63 13.80
CA GLY A 49 24.70 -1.48 14.33
C GLY A 49 24.30 -0.48 13.25
N GLN A 50 25.26 -0.02 12.43
CA GLN A 50 25.00 0.95 11.37
C GLN A 50 24.17 0.35 10.23
N ALA A 51 24.43 -0.91 9.86
CA ALA A 51 23.62 -1.61 8.86
C ALA A 51 22.17 -1.80 9.32
N LEU A 52 21.95 -2.12 10.60
CA LEU A 52 20.61 -2.25 11.18
C LEU A 52 19.89 -0.90 11.22
N ASP A 53 20.59 0.19 11.52
CA ASP A 53 20.01 1.53 11.51
C ASP A 53 19.61 1.97 10.10
N LEU A 54 20.44 1.69 9.09
CA LEU A 54 20.10 1.91 7.68
C LEU A 54 18.92 1.06 7.23
N LEU A 55 18.88 -0.21 7.63
CA LEU A 55 17.76 -1.12 7.33
C LEU A 55 16.48 -0.61 7.99
N ARG A 56 16.54 -0.18 9.25
CA ARG A 56 15.41 0.40 9.98
C ARG A 56 14.91 1.70 9.35
N MET A 57 15.82 2.58 8.93
CA MET A 57 15.47 3.81 8.20
C MET A 57 14.83 3.49 6.85
N THR A 58 15.35 2.51 6.12
CA THR A 58 14.80 2.08 4.82
C THR A 58 13.42 1.45 4.96
N VAL A 59 13.24 0.55 5.94
CA VAL A 59 11.93 -0.07 6.24
C VAL A 59 10.93 0.99 6.67
N LYS A 60 11.30 1.93 7.56
CA LYS A 60 10.42 3.05 7.93
C LYS A 60 10.10 3.96 6.75
N GLY A 61 11.06 4.23 5.87
CA GLY A 61 10.88 5.02 4.65
C GLY A 61 9.90 4.37 3.68
N GLN A 62 10.05 3.07 3.43
CA GLN A 62 9.11 2.26 2.64
C GLN A 62 7.72 2.26 3.26
N THR A 63 7.61 2.06 4.58
CA THR A 63 6.32 2.11 5.29
C THR A 63 5.67 3.50 5.20
N LYS A 64 6.44 4.58 5.35
CA LYS A 64 5.92 5.94 5.21
C LYS A 64 5.48 6.23 3.77
N ILE A 65 6.28 5.86 2.77
CA ILE A 65 5.92 6.03 1.36
C ILE A 65 4.69 5.21 1.01
N ASN A 66 4.54 3.98 1.52
CA ASN A 66 3.33 3.19 1.32
C ASN A 66 2.13 3.81 2.07
N LEU A 67 2.29 4.33 3.29
CA LEU A 67 1.22 5.07 3.99
C LEU A 67 0.96 6.48 3.44
N GLU A 68 1.81 7.04 2.59
CA GLU A 68 1.64 8.38 2.01
C GLU A 68 1.14 8.27 0.55
N ILE A 69 1.50 7.19 -0.16
CA ILE A 69 0.96 6.82 -1.49
C ILE A 69 -0.35 6.01 -1.37
N THR A 70 -0.49 5.12 -0.38
CA THR A 70 -1.75 4.48 0.09
C THR A 70 -2.28 5.23 1.32
N GLY A 71 -2.08 6.54 1.34
CA GLY A 71 -2.44 7.38 2.47
C GLY A 71 -3.93 7.62 2.56
N SER A 72 -4.64 6.72 3.23
CA SER A 72 -6.03 6.87 3.70
C SER A 72 -7.10 7.03 2.61
N GLU A 73 -6.79 7.63 1.47
CA GLU A 73 -7.71 7.94 0.38
C GLU A 73 -8.15 6.69 -0.38
N GLU A 74 -7.29 5.69 -0.60
CA GLU A 74 -7.69 4.45 -1.27
C GLU A 74 -8.79 3.67 -0.52
N PRO A 75 -8.62 3.36 0.79
CA PRO A 75 -9.69 2.71 1.54
C PRO A 75 -10.91 3.62 1.71
N LEU A 76 -10.75 4.93 1.91
CA LEU A 76 -11.88 5.86 2.02
C LEU A 76 -12.67 5.97 0.70
N ASN A 77 -12.00 6.00 -0.45
CA ASN A 77 -12.64 6.03 -1.77
C ASN A 77 -13.39 4.72 -2.04
N THR A 78 -12.85 3.59 -1.61
CA THR A 78 -13.54 2.30 -1.68
C THR A 78 -14.81 2.31 -0.81
N ILE A 79 -14.73 2.86 0.40
CA ILE A 79 -15.89 3.03 1.29
C ILE A 79 -16.93 3.96 0.64
N ASP A 80 -16.52 5.09 0.06
CA ASP A 80 -17.44 6.02 -0.61
C ASP A 80 -18.19 5.34 -1.77
N GLN A 81 -17.49 4.52 -2.56
CA GLN A 81 -18.12 3.73 -3.62
C GLN A 81 -19.11 2.69 -3.08
N MET A 82 -18.81 2.05 -1.94
CA MET A 82 -19.73 1.12 -1.29
C MET A 82 -20.97 1.84 -0.74
N VAL A 83 -20.78 2.98 -0.06
CA VAL A 83 -21.87 3.81 0.46
C VAL A 83 -22.77 4.29 -0.67
N ASN A 84 -22.18 4.75 -1.79
CA ASN A 84 -22.94 5.16 -2.96
C ASN A 84 -23.79 4.03 -3.57
N LYS A 85 -23.30 2.77 -3.56
CA LYS A 85 -24.12 1.61 -3.97
C LYS A 85 -25.26 1.35 -2.98
N ILE A 86 -25.00 1.44 -1.69
CA ILE A 86 -26.01 1.25 -0.63
C ILE A 86 -27.12 2.30 -0.76
N VAL A 87 -26.77 3.58 -0.94
CA VAL A 87 -27.75 4.67 -1.14
C VAL A 87 -28.64 4.41 -2.35
N LYS A 88 -28.08 3.95 -3.48
CA LYS A 88 -28.87 3.59 -4.67
C LYS A 88 -29.84 2.44 -4.39
N CYS A 89 -29.40 1.41 -3.67
CA CYS A 89 -30.26 0.29 -3.28
C CYS A 89 -31.41 0.75 -2.35
N ILE A 90 -31.14 1.64 -1.40
CA ILE A 90 -32.15 2.19 -0.49
C ILE A 90 -33.18 3.01 -1.26
N ILE A 91 -32.75 3.88 -2.19
CA ILE A 91 -33.66 4.65 -3.05
C ILE A 91 -34.54 3.71 -3.88
N ALA A 92 -33.95 2.67 -4.48
CA ALA A 92 -34.70 1.67 -5.23
C ALA A 92 -35.72 0.92 -4.36
N ALA A 93 -35.33 0.51 -3.15
CA ALA A 93 -36.23 -0.13 -2.20
C ALA A 93 -37.37 0.80 -1.76
N ALA A 94 -37.09 2.07 -1.48
CA ALA A 94 -38.10 3.07 -1.13
C ALA A 94 -39.07 3.33 -2.29
N LEU A 95 -38.60 3.37 -3.54
CA LEU A 95 -39.45 3.48 -4.73
C LEU A 95 -40.32 2.24 -4.92
N LEU A 96 -39.77 1.04 -4.72
CA LEU A 96 -40.53 -0.21 -4.81
C LEU A 96 -41.59 -0.31 -3.71
N ILE A 97 -41.24 0.01 -2.47
CA ILE A 97 -42.18 0.02 -1.34
C ILE A 97 -43.24 1.09 -1.57
N GLY A 98 -42.87 2.30 -2.02
CA GLY A 98 -43.81 3.36 -2.36
C GLY A 98 -44.79 2.96 -3.46
N SER A 99 -44.29 2.34 -4.54
CA SER A 99 -45.11 1.81 -5.64
C SER A 99 -46.08 0.73 -5.16
N SER A 100 -45.58 -0.24 -4.39
CA SER A 100 -46.39 -1.33 -3.84
C SER A 100 -47.41 -0.84 -2.81
N PHE A 101 -47.04 0.13 -1.97
CA PHE A 101 -47.94 0.74 -0.98
C PHE A 101 -49.06 1.53 -1.67
N ILE A 102 -48.73 2.35 -2.68
CA ILE A 102 -49.73 3.04 -3.51
C ILE A 102 -50.63 2.04 -4.25
N SER A 103 -50.07 0.93 -4.74
CA SER A 103 -50.82 -0.08 -5.51
C SER A 103 -51.71 -0.98 -4.65
N THR A 104 -51.40 -1.19 -3.37
CA THR A 104 -52.13 -2.13 -2.50
C THR A 104 -53.20 -1.44 -1.65
N THR A 105 -53.11 -0.11 -1.48
CA THR A 105 -54.02 0.64 -0.62
C THR A 105 -55.29 1.08 -1.37
N ASN A 106 -56.32 0.23 -1.35
CA ASN A 106 -57.72 0.64 -1.56
C ASN A 106 -58.22 1.38 -0.30
N MET A 107 -57.83 2.65 -0.15
CA MET A 107 -58.23 3.45 1.01
C MET A 107 -58.82 4.78 0.54
N GLU A 108 -60.12 4.92 0.75
CA GLU A 108 -60.86 6.17 0.70
C GLU A 108 -60.26 7.09 1.78
N PRO A 109 -59.56 8.19 1.41
CA PRO A 109 -60.08 9.27 0.59
C PRO A 109 -59.24 9.51 -0.67
N LYS A 110 -59.89 9.42 -1.83
CA LYS A 110 -59.29 9.74 -3.13
C LYS A 110 -59.40 11.24 -3.38
N LEU A 111 -58.30 11.99 -3.33
CA LEU A 111 -58.21 13.21 -4.13
C LEU A 111 -57.69 12.81 -5.51
N LEU A 112 -58.59 12.86 -6.51
CA LEU A 112 -58.24 12.67 -7.93
C LEU A 112 -57.72 11.27 -8.32
N GLY A 113 -58.08 10.21 -7.57
CA GLY A 113 -57.74 8.82 -7.93
C GLY A 113 -56.35 8.35 -7.49
N ILE A 114 -55.60 9.17 -6.77
CA ILE A 114 -54.26 8.86 -6.23
C ILE A 114 -54.32 8.96 -4.69
N PRO A 115 -53.67 8.06 -3.91
CA PRO A 115 -53.69 8.13 -2.45
C PRO A 115 -53.11 9.45 -1.93
N ALA A 116 -53.92 10.26 -1.25
CA ALA A 116 -53.53 11.60 -0.78
C ALA A 116 -52.36 11.59 0.23
N LEU A 117 -52.19 10.49 0.96
CA LEU A 117 -51.04 10.30 1.85
C LEU A 117 -49.73 10.08 1.08
N GLY A 118 -49.78 9.43 -0.08
CA GLY A 118 -48.61 9.16 -0.92
C GLY A 118 -48.06 10.44 -1.57
N THR A 119 -48.93 11.35 -1.99
CA THR A 119 -48.52 12.64 -2.58
C THR A 119 -47.85 13.55 -1.55
N ILE A 120 -48.35 13.58 -0.32
CA ILE A 120 -47.72 14.31 0.79
C ILE A 120 -46.33 13.73 1.09
N GLY A 121 -46.21 12.41 1.19
CA GLY A 121 -44.92 11.73 1.37
C GLY A 121 -43.92 12.04 0.24
N TYR A 122 -44.39 12.09 -1.01
CA TYR A 122 -43.56 12.42 -2.16
C TYR A 122 -43.06 13.87 -2.13
N ILE A 123 -43.91 14.83 -1.76
CA ILE A 123 -43.53 16.25 -1.65
C ILE A 123 -42.48 16.43 -0.54
N VAL A 124 -42.67 15.79 0.62
CA VAL A 124 -41.71 15.83 1.73
C VAL A 124 -40.37 15.22 1.32
N ALA A 125 -40.40 14.08 0.62
CA ALA A 125 -39.19 13.43 0.11
C ALA A 125 -38.44 14.29 -0.93
N LEU A 126 -39.17 14.99 -1.82
CA LEU A 126 -38.57 15.93 -2.77
C LEU A 126 -37.87 17.09 -2.08
N ILE A 127 -38.49 17.67 -1.04
CA ILE A 127 -37.91 18.79 -0.29
C ILE A 127 -36.65 18.34 0.47
N LEU A 128 -36.67 17.17 1.10
CA LEU A 128 -35.51 16.61 1.81
C LEU A 128 -34.37 16.25 0.85
N GLY A 129 -34.68 15.61 -0.29
CA GLY A 129 -33.69 15.27 -1.31
C GLY A 129 -33.04 16.50 -1.94
N ALA A 130 -33.83 17.53 -2.25
CA ALA A 130 -33.32 18.80 -2.77
C ALA A 130 -32.39 19.50 -1.76
N ASN A 131 -32.78 19.55 -0.48
CA ASN A 131 -31.93 20.11 0.59
C ASN A 131 -30.60 19.36 0.75
N LEU A 132 -30.62 18.02 0.63
CA LEU A 132 -29.41 17.20 0.73
C LEU A 132 -28.44 17.49 -0.43
N ILE A 133 -28.94 17.54 -1.67
CA ILE A 133 -28.13 17.85 -2.85
C ILE A 133 -27.54 19.26 -2.75
N TYR A 134 -28.32 20.24 -2.28
CA TYR A 134 -27.85 21.61 -2.04
C TYR A 134 -26.75 21.65 -0.98
N SER A 135 -26.91 20.89 0.12
CA SER A 135 -25.91 20.79 1.18
C SER A 135 -24.59 20.19 0.70
N ILE A 136 -24.64 19.12 -0.12
CA ILE A 136 -23.45 18.50 -0.72
C ILE A 136 -22.74 19.47 -1.68
N HIS A 137 -23.49 20.16 -2.55
CA HIS A 137 -22.90 21.16 -3.45
C HIS A 137 -22.30 22.36 -2.71
N LYS A 138 -22.93 22.80 -1.61
CA LYS A 138 -22.42 23.90 -0.79
C LYS A 138 -21.12 23.51 -0.07
N LYS A 139 -21.06 22.32 0.55
CA LYS A 139 -19.83 21.83 1.21
C LYS A 139 -18.67 21.68 0.22
N LYS A 140 -18.94 21.20 -0.99
CA LYS A 140 -17.90 21.07 -2.04
C LYS A 140 -17.32 22.43 -2.47
N LYS A 141 -18.09 23.52 -2.31
CA LYS A 141 -17.65 24.89 -2.63
C LYS A 141 -16.84 25.54 -1.49
N GLU A 142 -17.07 25.16 -0.23
CA GLU A 142 -16.29 25.65 0.92
C GLU A 142 -14.94 24.94 1.09
N ILE A 143 -14.81 23.68 0.64
CA ILE A 143 -13.55 22.92 0.71
C ILE A 143 -12.56 23.35 -0.40
N ASN A 144 -13.04 24.04 -1.44
CA ASN A 144 -12.26 24.42 -2.62
C ASN A 144 -11.90 25.93 -2.66
N LYS A 145 -11.96 26.61 -1.50
CA LYS A 145 -11.55 27.99 -1.29
C LYS A 145 -10.52 28.04 -0.18
#